data_AF-A0A351RB46-F1
#
_entry.id   AF-A0A351RB46-F1
#
_cell.length_a   1.000
_cell.length_b   1.000
_cell.length_c   1.000
_cell.angle_alpha   90.00
_cell.angle_beta   90.00
_cell.angle_gamma   90.00
#
_symmetry.space_group_name_H-M   'P 1'
#
loop_
_entity.id
_entity.type
_entity.pdbx_description
1 polymer ?
#
loop_
_entity_poly.entity_id
_entity_poly.type
_entity_poly.pdbx_seq_one_letter_code
_entity_poly.pdbx_strand_id
1 'polypeptide(L)'
;SVSLETGGAIDIGPVDARVSVILDIKTPDSGELKNNLWANLTHLKKTDEVKFVLCSRADYDWAKDLLVKERLTDKCPVLFSPVYSQLMPSDLADWVLADKLPVRMQLQLHKILWGEVPG
;
A
#
# COMPACT_ATOMS: atom_id res chain seq x y z
N SER A 1 -9.65 -18.27 -4.60
CA SER A 1 -9.01 -17.79 -3.36
C SER A 1 -9.89 -16.73 -2.74
N VAL A 2 -9.75 -16.46 -1.45
CA VAL A 2 -10.43 -15.34 -0.76
C VAL A 2 -9.38 -14.28 -0.43
N SER A 3 -9.72 -13.01 -0.67
CA SER A 3 -8.87 -11.86 -0.35
C SER A 3 -9.62 -10.88 0.55
N LEU A 4 -8.89 -10.23 1.45
CA LEU A 4 -9.39 -9.18 2.33
C LEU A 4 -8.52 -7.94 2.15
N GLU A 5 -9.12 -6.84 1.71
CA GLU A 5 -8.48 -5.52 1.74
C GLU A 5 -8.90 -4.77 3.01
N THR A 6 -7.93 -4.20 3.73
CA THR A 6 -8.18 -3.51 5.00
C THR A 6 -7.34 -2.24 5.14
N GLY A 7 -7.93 -1.22 5.74
CA GLY A 7 -7.29 0.06 6.06
C GLY A 7 -6.23 -0.01 7.18
N GLY A 8 -6.05 -1.17 7.81
CA GLY A 8 -5.02 -1.41 8.82
C GLY A 8 -5.30 -0.87 10.22
N ALA A 9 -6.50 -0.35 10.49
CA ALA A 9 -6.90 0.17 11.81
C ALA A 9 -7.35 -0.91 12.81
N ILE A 10 -7.69 -2.11 12.33
CA ILE A 10 -8.15 -3.24 13.12
C ILE A 10 -7.10 -4.35 13.04
N ASP A 11 -6.96 -5.11 14.13
CA ASP A 11 -6.05 -6.25 14.20
C ASP A 11 -6.42 -7.33 13.15
N ILE A 12 -5.43 -7.73 12.36
CA ILE A 12 -5.56 -8.79 11.34
C ILE A 12 -5.21 -10.18 11.88
N GLY A 13 -4.70 -10.30 13.11
CA GLY A 13 -4.35 -11.58 13.72
C GLY A 13 -5.46 -12.65 13.71
N PRO A 14 -6.74 -12.30 13.92
CA PRO A 14 -7.85 -13.26 13.86
C PRO A 14 -8.27 -13.71 12.44
N VAL A 15 -7.72 -13.11 11.37
CA VAL A 15 -8.08 -13.46 9.99
C VAL A 15 -7.63 -14.89 9.68
N ASP A 16 -8.52 -15.70 9.09
CA ASP A 16 -8.22 -17.09 8.71
C ASP A 16 -6.95 -17.16 7.84
N ALA A 17 -6.05 -18.08 8.17
CA ALA A 17 -4.74 -18.19 7.53
C ALA A 17 -4.81 -18.37 5.99
N ARG A 18 -5.92 -18.91 5.46
CA ARG A 18 -6.15 -19.13 4.02
C ARG A 18 -6.55 -17.87 3.26
N VAL A 19 -6.90 -16.78 3.95
CA VAL A 19 -7.24 -15.49 3.36
C VAL A 19 -5.94 -14.70 3.11
N SER A 20 -5.77 -14.21 1.90
CA SER A 20 -4.73 -13.23 1.58
C SER A 20 -5.20 -11.85 2.03
N VAL A 21 -4.35 -11.14 2.77
CA VAL A 21 -4.64 -9.77 3.23
C VAL A 21 -3.91 -8.76 2.36
N ILE A 22 -4.61 -7.72 1.91
CA ILE A 22 -4.02 -6.50 1.38
C ILE A 22 -4.13 -5.45 2.47
N LEU A 23 -3.02 -5.15 3.13
CA LEU A 23 -2.94 -4.19 4.22
C LEU A 23 -2.56 -2.82 3.66
N ASP A 24 -3.50 -1.88 3.70
CA ASP A 24 -3.21 -0.48 3.38
C ASP A 24 -2.47 0.18 4.53
N ILE A 25 -1.28 0.71 4.26
CA ILE A 25 -0.60 1.63 5.17
C ILE A 25 -0.99 3.05 4.79
N LYS A 26 -1.62 3.76 5.74
CA LYS A 26 -2.00 5.16 5.58
C LYS A 26 -0.76 6.05 5.70
N THR A 27 -0.54 6.87 4.68
CA THR A 27 0.63 7.76 4.58
C THR A 27 0.38 9.08 5.32
N PRO A 28 1.43 9.89 5.59
CA PRO A 28 1.28 11.20 6.21
C PRO A 28 0.26 12.11 5.51
N ASP A 29 0.36 12.25 4.18
CA ASP A 29 -0.50 13.17 3.42
C ASP A 29 -1.92 12.64 3.23
N SER A 30 -2.19 11.39 3.61
CA SER A 30 -3.55 10.87 3.66
C SER A 30 -4.37 11.44 4.83
N GLY A 31 -3.72 12.07 5.82
CA GLY A 31 -4.35 12.56 7.06
C GLY A 31 -4.74 11.46 8.06
N GLU A 32 -4.51 10.20 7.71
CA GLU A 32 -5.00 9.02 8.43
C GLU A 32 -3.86 8.20 9.05
N LEU A 33 -2.63 8.73 9.07
CA LEU A 33 -1.44 8.05 9.58
C LEU A 33 -1.63 7.46 10.99
N LYS A 34 -2.36 8.18 11.86
CA LYS A 34 -2.67 7.77 13.24
C LYS A 34 -3.56 6.52 13.33
N ASN A 35 -4.25 6.17 12.25
CA ASN A 35 -5.16 5.03 12.19
C ASN A 35 -4.45 3.73 11.80
N ASN A 36 -3.14 3.75 11.54
CA ASN A 36 -2.38 2.52 11.35
C ASN A 36 -2.17 1.80 12.69
N LEU A 37 -2.60 0.54 12.78
CA LEU A 37 -2.23 -0.35 13.86
C LEU A 37 -0.94 -1.12 13.49
N TRP A 38 0.21 -0.60 13.92
CA TRP A 38 1.52 -1.13 13.55
C TRP A 38 1.78 -2.59 13.94
N ALA A 39 1.08 -3.11 14.96
CA ALA A 39 1.14 -4.51 15.35
C ALA A 39 0.79 -5.47 14.18
N ASN A 40 -0.05 -5.01 13.23
CA ASN A 40 -0.42 -5.77 12.03
C ASN A 40 0.78 -6.21 11.18
N LEU A 41 1.89 -5.47 11.20
CA LEU A 41 3.10 -5.83 10.45
C LEU A 41 3.74 -7.14 10.94
N THR A 42 3.39 -7.61 12.14
CA THR A 42 3.87 -8.89 12.70
C THR A 42 3.05 -10.08 12.24
N HIS A 43 1.82 -9.87 11.76
CA HIS A 43 0.89 -10.90 11.30
C HIS A 43 0.98 -11.19 9.79
N LEU A 44 1.74 -10.36 9.04
CA LEU A 44 1.90 -10.50 7.59
C LEU A 44 2.51 -11.84 7.19
N LYS A 45 1.89 -12.49 6.21
CA LYS A 45 2.32 -13.74 5.57
C LYS A 45 2.89 -13.46 4.18
N LYS A 46 3.61 -14.43 3.62
CA LYS A 46 4.16 -14.37 2.26
C LYS A 46 3.11 -14.21 1.15
N THR A 47 1.87 -14.61 1.44
CA THR A 47 0.71 -14.55 0.53
C THR A 47 -0.08 -13.25 0.63
N ASP A 48 0.28 -12.38 1.56
CA ASP A 48 -0.34 -11.08 1.77
C ASP A 48 0.33 -10.02 0.89
N GLU A 49 -0.18 -8.80 0.92
CA GLU A 49 0.40 -7.65 0.25
C GLU A 49 0.31 -6.43 1.18
N VAL A 50 1.32 -5.57 1.14
CA VAL A 50 1.24 -4.23 1.76
C VAL A 50 1.05 -3.22 0.66
N LYS A 51 0.06 -2.35 0.79
CA LYS A 51 -0.25 -1.32 -0.20
C LYS A 51 -0.11 0.07 0.39
N PHE A 52 0.57 0.94 -0.35
CA PHE A 52 0.65 2.37 -0.08
C PHE A 52 -0.09 3.11 -1.19
N VAL A 53 -1.05 3.95 -0.80
CA VAL A 53 -1.67 4.93 -1.70
C VAL A 53 -0.98 6.27 -1.44
N LEU A 54 -0.17 6.72 -2.39
CA LEU A 54 0.74 7.84 -2.26
C LEU A 54 0.10 9.12 -2.81
N CYS A 55 0.05 10.16 -1.98
CA CYS A 55 -0.53 11.45 -2.33
C CYS A 55 0.47 12.45 -2.90
N SER A 56 1.76 12.24 -2.68
CA SER A 56 2.81 13.20 -3.02
C SER A 56 4.19 12.54 -3.12
N ARG A 57 5.20 13.35 -3.46
CA ARG A 57 6.61 12.95 -3.35
C ARG A 57 7.05 12.72 -1.89
N ALA A 58 6.52 13.49 -0.94
CA ALA A 58 6.86 13.32 0.47
C ALA A 58 6.35 11.97 1.01
N ASP A 59 5.14 11.57 0.60
CA ASP A 59 4.60 10.24 0.87
C ASP A 59 5.47 9.13 0.28
N TYR A 60 5.95 9.29 -0.95
CA TYR A 60 6.84 8.32 -1.59
C TYR A 60 8.14 8.13 -0.79
N ASP A 61 8.82 9.23 -0.45
CA ASP A 61 10.08 9.18 0.29
C ASP A 61 9.87 8.58 1.69
N TRP A 62 8.78 8.95 2.37
CA TRP A 62 8.38 8.35 3.65
C TRP A 62 8.08 6.85 3.54
N ALA A 63 7.35 6.43 2.51
CA ALA A 63 6.99 5.03 2.30
C ALA A 63 8.22 4.17 1.99
N LYS A 64 9.18 4.72 1.22
CA LYS A 64 10.48 4.09 0.96
C LYS A 64 11.27 3.89 2.25
N ASP A 65 11.34 4.90 3.11
CA ASP A 65 12.04 4.78 4.41
C ASP A 65 11.39 3.72 5.31
N LEU A 66 10.06 3.69 5.37
CA LEU A 66 9.33 2.68 6.14
C LEU A 66 9.53 1.27 5.58
N LEU A 67 9.54 1.12 4.24
CA LEU A 67 9.79 -0.15 3.57
C LEU A 67 11.12 -0.75 4.00
N VAL A 68 12.17 0.06 4.05
CA VAL A 68 13.52 -0.36 4.47
C VAL A 68 13.53 -0.66 5.98
N LYS A 69 13.01 0.26 6.79
CA LYS A 69 12.99 0.14 8.26
C LYS A 69 12.30 -1.13 8.74
N GLU A 70 11.13 -1.43 8.20
CA GLU A 70 10.30 -2.58 8.61
C GLU A 70 10.58 -3.84 7.77
N ARG A 71 11.53 -3.76 6.83
CA ARG A 71 11.92 -4.86 5.92
C ARG A 71 10.70 -5.48 5.22
N LEU A 72 9.79 -4.64 4.73
CA LEU A 72 8.47 -5.09 4.25
C LEU A 72 8.58 -6.08 3.09
N THR A 73 9.53 -5.88 2.20
CA THR A 73 9.77 -6.74 1.04
C THR A 73 10.30 -8.13 1.41
N ASP A 74 10.88 -8.27 2.61
CA ASP A 74 11.25 -9.58 3.16
C ASP A 74 10.02 -10.32 3.69
N LYS A 75 8.91 -9.62 3.98
CA LYS A 75 7.68 -10.21 4.52
C LYS A 75 6.73 -10.63 3.41
N CYS A 76 6.43 -9.72 2.47
CA CYS A 76 5.48 -9.95 1.37
C CYS A 76 5.67 -8.93 0.23
N PRO A 77 5.00 -9.11 -0.93
CA PRO A 77 4.96 -8.08 -1.97
C PRO A 77 4.46 -6.73 -1.45
N VAL A 78 5.11 -5.65 -1.90
CA VAL A 78 4.72 -4.28 -1.59
C VAL A 78 4.23 -3.58 -2.85
N LEU A 79 3.08 -2.92 -2.74
CA LEU A 79 2.38 -2.23 -3.81
C LEU A 79 2.42 -0.71 -3.58
N PHE A 80 2.91 0.05 -4.54
CA PHE A 80 2.83 1.51 -4.56
C PHE A 80 1.77 1.93 -5.58
N SER A 81 0.80 2.72 -5.13
CA SER A 81 -0.30 3.19 -5.96
C SER A 81 -0.40 4.71 -5.88
N PRO A 82 -0.53 5.44 -6.99
CA PRO A 82 -0.77 6.87 -6.93
C PRO A 82 -2.23 7.11 -6.53
N VAL A 83 -2.46 8.08 -5.65
CA VAL A 83 -3.83 8.56 -5.44
C VAL A 83 -4.35 9.13 -6.77
N TYR A 84 -5.57 8.72 -7.14
CA TYR A 84 -6.20 9.22 -8.34
C TYR A 84 -6.31 10.75 -8.34
N SER A 85 -6.17 11.35 -9.53
CA SER A 85 -6.23 12.80 -9.82
C SER A 85 -5.28 13.73 -9.06
N GLN A 86 -4.47 13.24 -8.12
CA GLN A 86 -3.53 14.08 -7.36
C GLN A 86 -2.05 13.70 -7.57
N LEU A 87 -1.71 12.43 -7.78
CA LEU A 87 -0.35 12.02 -8.18
C LEU A 87 -0.38 11.42 -9.58
N MET A 88 0.41 11.99 -10.50
CA MET A 88 0.51 11.46 -11.86
C MET A 88 1.17 10.06 -11.83
N PRO A 89 0.57 9.05 -12.48
CA PRO A 89 1.16 7.71 -12.57
C PRO A 89 2.58 7.68 -13.13
N SER A 90 2.88 8.52 -14.13
CA SER A 90 4.22 8.64 -14.72
C SER A 90 5.26 9.03 -13.68
N ASP A 91 4.93 10.00 -12.82
CA ASP A 91 5.87 10.51 -11.83
C ASP A 91 6.23 9.41 -10.82
N LEU A 92 5.23 8.66 -10.34
CA LEU A 92 5.47 7.53 -9.46
C LEU A 92 6.30 6.43 -10.13
N ALA A 93 6.03 6.12 -11.41
CA ALA A 93 6.81 5.15 -12.16
C ALA A 93 8.28 5.58 -12.27
N ASP A 94 8.52 6.84 -12.61
CA ASP A 94 9.86 7.41 -12.74
C ASP A 94 10.62 7.37 -11.41
N TRP A 95 9.96 7.67 -10.29
CA TRP A 95 10.58 7.59 -8.97
C TRP A 95 10.95 6.15 -8.59
N VAL A 96 10.04 5.19 -8.79
CA VAL A 96 10.29 3.77 -8.54
C VAL A 96 11.46 3.25 -9.39
N LEU A 97 11.52 3.64 -10.66
CA LEU A 97 12.60 3.24 -11.58
C LEU A 97 13.94 3.87 -11.20
N ALA A 98 13.95 5.16 -10.88
CA ALA A 98 15.16 5.88 -10.48
C ALA A 98 15.82 5.26 -9.23
N ASP A 99 15.00 4.92 -8.24
CA ASP A 99 15.46 4.33 -6.98
C ASP A 99 15.65 2.81 -7.06
N LYS A 100 15.26 2.17 -8.17
CA LYS A 100 15.24 0.70 -8.36
C LYS A 100 14.51 0.00 -7.20
N LEU A 101 13.41 0.60 -6.76
CA LEU A 101 12.71 0.16 -5.56
C LEU A 101 12.03 -1.20 -5.82
N PRO A 102 12.22 -2.22 -4.96
CA PRO A 102 11.69 -3.57 -5.17
C PRO A 102 10.19 -3.66 -4.80
N VAL A 103 9.38 -2.83 -5.46
CA VAL A 103 7.93 -2.74 -5.29
C VAL A 103 7.23 -3.00 -6.62
N ARG A 104 5.94 -3.30 -6.57
CA ARG A 104 5.09 -3.28 -7.76
C ARG A 104 4.29 -1.99 -7.77
N MET A 105 4.23 -1.34 -8.92
CA MET A 105 3.32 -0.21 -9.10
C MET A 105 1.93 -0.74 -9.48
N GLN A 106 0.88 -0.25 -8.81
CA GLN A 106 -0.50 -0.62 -9.08
C GLN A 106 -1.35 0.62 -9.35
N LEU A 107 -2.11 0.62 -10.45
CA LEU A 107 -3.07 1.68 -10.75
C LEU A 107 -4.45 1.32 -10.22
N GLN A 108 -5.20 2.33 -9.77
CA GLN A 108 -6.63 2.20 -9.47
C GLN A 108 -7.41 2.10 -10.80
N LEU A 109 -7.34 0.95 -11.48
CA LEU A 109 -7.91 0.75 -12.82
C LEU A 109 -9.39 1.12 -12.89
N HIS A 110 -10.17 0.84 -11.84
CA HIS A 110 -11.58 1.21 -11.81
C HIS A 110 -11.80 2.73 -11.92
N LYS A 111 -10.91 3.54 -11.35
CA LYS A 111 -11.00 5.01 -11.48
C LYS A 111 -10.60 5.50 -12.87
N ILE A 112 -9.69 4.80 -13.54
CA ILE A 112 -9.33 5.10 -14.94
C ILE A 112 -10.49 4.77 -15.88
N LEU A 113 -11.17 3.64 -15.65
CA LEU A 113 -12.23 3.15 -16.52
C LEU A 113 -13.59 3.81 -16.26
N TRP A 114 -13.94 4.05 -14.99
CA TRP A 114 -15.27 4.49 -14.57
C TRP A 114 -15.25 5.74 -13.68
N GLY A 115 -14.11 6.35 -13.41
CA GLY A 115 -14.01 7.49 -12.51
C GLY A 115 -14.36 7.12 -11.05
N GLU A 116 -15.02 8.03 -10.34
CA GLU A 116 -15.39 7.83 -8.94
C GLU A 116 -16.78 7.21 -8.75
N VAL A 117 -17.33 6.56 -9.78
CA VAL A 117 -18.67 5.96 -9.73
C VAL A 117 -18.66 4.77 -8.75
N PRO A 118 -19.52 4.78 -7.71
CA PRO A 118 -19.70 3.64 -6.82
C PRO A 118 -20.31 2.44 -7.56
N GLY A 119 -19.95 1.23 -7.13
CA GLY A 119 -20.50 -0.03 -7.64
C GLY A 119 -21.89 -0.35 -7.10
#